data_AF-B7GRA5-F1
#
_entry.id   AF-B7GRA5-F1
#
_cell.length_a   1.000
_cell.length_b   1.000
_cell.length_c   1.000
_cell.angle_alpha   90.00
_cell.angle_beta   90.00
_cell.angle_gamma   90.00
#
_symmetry.space_group_name_H-M   'P 1'
#
loop_
_entity.id
_entity.type
_entity.pdbx_description
1 polymer ?
#
loop_
_entity_poly.entity_id
_entity_poly.type
_entity_poly.pdbx_seq_one_letter_code
_entity_poly.pdbx_strand_id
1 'polypeptide(L)'
;MDETIEDMRRLAGGIEAWLEDNEYDRRRARARHALNLFKEAGVEPARVAQAADPSHAAALALGLYDTCVKTHDLEHARLLNRVAAELTEAV
;
A
#
# COMPACT_ATOMS: atom_id res chain seq x y z
N MET A 1 1.79 -9.70 -17.78
CA MET A 1 1.22 -8.91 -16.67
C MET A 1 2.40 -8.51 -15.81
N ASP A 2 2.58 -7.21 -15.51
CA ASP A 2 3.72 -6.73 -14.72
C ASP A 2 3.55 -7.21 -13.27
N GLU A 3 4.48 -8.06 -12.80
CA GLU A 3 4.46 -8.67 -11.47
C GLU A 3 4.41 -7.60 -10.36
N THR A 4 5.04 -6.46 -10.61
CA THR A 4 5.09 -5.31 -9.69
C THR A 4 3.70 -4.71 -9.46
N ILE A 5 2.94 -4.50 -10.53
CA ILE A 5 1.56 -3.97 -10.44
C ILE A 5 0.69 -4.94 -9.65
N GLU A 6 0.81 -6.24 -9.90
CA GLU A 6 0.01 -7.23 -9.19
C GLU A 6 0.33 -7.25 -7.68
N ASP A 7 1.60 -7.11 -7.30
CA ASP A 7 1.98 -6.98 -5.89
C ASP A 7 1.49 -5.69 -5.25
N MET A 8 1.48 -4.57 -5.99
CA MET A 8 0.88 -3.32 -5.52
C MET A 8 -0.62 -3.47 -5.28
N ARG A 9 -1.34 -4.20 -6.15
CA ARG A 9 -2.77 -4.50 -5.95
C ARG A 9 -3.01 -5.35 -4.71
N ARG A 10 -2.16 -6.34 -4.45
CA ARG A 10 -2.22 -7.16 -3.22
C ARG A 10 -1.98 -6.33 -1.97
N LEU A 11 -0.99 -5.43 -1.99
CA LEU A 11 -0.72 -4.50 -0.91
C LEU A 11 -1.93 -3.59 -0.63
N ALA A 12 -2.50 -2.98 -1.67
CA ALA A 12 -3.70 -2.17 -1.57
C ALA A 12 -4.88 -2.97 -0.99
N GLY A 13 -5.04 -4.23 -1.42
CA GLY A 13 -6.02 -5.17 -0.85
C GLY A 13 -5.83 -5.45 0.63
N GLY A 14 -4.59 -5.65 1.07
CA GLY A 14 -4.26 -5.88 2.48
C GLY A 14 -4.59 -4.68 3.37
N ILE A 15 -4.33 -3.46 2.87
CA ILE A 15 -4.69 -2.22 3.55
C ILE A 15 -6.22 -2.07 3.62
N GLU A 16 -6.93 -2.36 2.53
CA GLU A 16 -8.40 -2.28 2.49
C GLU A 16 -9.05 -3.26 3.48
N ALA A 17 -8.61 -4.52 3.51
CA ALA A 17 -9.07 -5.50 4.49
C ALA A 17 -8.79 -5.07 5.94
N TRP A 18 -7.60 -4.50 6.21
CA TRP A 18 -7.29 -3.99 7.55
C TRP A 18 -8.22 -2.83 7.97
N LEU A 19 -8.55 -1.94 7.03
CA LEU A 19 -9.48 -0.83 7.26
C LEU A 19 -10.91 -1.31 7.54
N GLU A 20 -11.32 -2.45 6.99
CA GLU A 20 -12.61 -3.09 7.27
C GLU A 20 -12.64 -3.71 8.68
N ASP A 21 -11.57 -4.42 9.06
CA ASP A 21 -11.45 -5.08 10.36
C ASP A 21 -11.29 -4.09 11.54
N ASN A 22 -10.84 -2.86 11.28
CA ASN A 22 -10.45 -1.89 12.31
C ASN A 22 -11.24 -0.58 12.22
N GLU A 23 -12.58 -0.67 12.22
CA GLU A 23 -13.47 0.48 11.96
C GLU A 23 -13.23 1.69 12.89
N TYR A 24 -12.88 1.44 14.14
CA TYR A 24 -12.72 2.45 15.20
C TYR A 24 -11.26 2.81 15.53
N ASP A 25 -10.28 2.33 14.76
CA ASP A 25 -8.86 2.61 15.02
C ASP A 25 -8.51 4.06 14.63
N ARG A 26 -7.73 4.75 15.48
CA ARG A 26 -7.29 6.14 15.23
C ARG A 26 -6.32 6.23 14.04
N ARG A 27 -5.62 5.14 13.73
CA ARG A 27 -4.63 5.01 12.64
C ARG A 27 -5.29 4.94 11.25
N ARG A 28 -6.62 4.81 11.21
CA ARG A 28 -7.43 4.64 10.00
C ARG A 28 -7.31 5.80 9.01
N ALA A 29 -7.15 7.04 9.49
CA ALA A 29 -7.08 8.21 8.61
C ALA A 29 -5.87 8.14 7.65
N ARG A 30 -4.71 7.75 8.19
CA ARG A 30 -3.46 7.63 7.43
C ARG A 30 -3.45 6.39 6.54
N ALA A 31 -3.90 5.24 7.06
CA ALA A 31 -4.07 4.03 6.25
C ALA A 31 -5.09 4.21 5.11
N ARG A 32 -6.18 4.96 5.34
CA ARG A 32 -7.16 5.32 4.31
C ARG A 32 -6.53 6.21 3.24
N HIS A 33 -5.74 7.19 3.65
CA HIS A 33 -5.04 8.05 2.70
C HIS A 33 -4.04 7.26 1.86
N ALA A 34 -3.28 6.34 2.45
CA ALA A 34 -2.42 5.41 1.73
C ALA A 34 -3.18 4.58 0.68
N LEU A 35 -4.36 4.05 1.03
CA LEU A 35 -5.21 3.33 0.07
C LEU A 35 -5.70 4.22 -1.08
N ASN A 36 -6.06 5.47 -0.78
CA ASN A 36 -6.52 6.41 -1.81
C ASN A 36 -5.41 6.73 -2.82
N LEU A 37 -4.15 6.81 -2.39
CA LEU A 37 -3.01 7.03 -3.29
C LEU A 37 -2.90 5.92 -4.35
N PHE A 38 -3.15 4.65 -3.98
CA PHE A 38 -3.21 3.55 -4.95
C PHE A 38 -4.34 3.74 -5.97
N LYS A 39 -5.54 4.10 -5.50
CA LYS A 39 -6.71 4.33 -6.37
C LYS A 39 -6.49 5.51 -7.32
N GLU A 40 -5.87 6.59 -6.84
CA GLU A 40 -5.49 7.75 -7.66
C GLU A 40 -4.47 7.39 -8.76
N ALA A 41 -3.60 6.41 -8.49
CA ALA A 41 -2.65 5.86 -9.46
C ALA A 41 -3.25 4.76 -10.37
N GLY A 42 -4.55 4.49 -10.27
CA GLY A 42 -5.23 3.44 -11.06
C GLY A 42 -4.93 2.01 -10.60
N VAL A 43 -4.37 1.84 -9.40
CA VAL A 43 -4.09 0.52 -8.80
C VAL A 43 -5.29 0.09 -7.98
N GLU A 44 -6.15 -0.73 -8.60
CA GLU A 44 -7.32 -1.28 -7.94
C GLU A 44 -6.94 -2.39 -6.94
N PRO A 45 -7.39 -2.30 -5.67
CA PRO A 45 -7.13 -3.32 -4.66
C PRO A 45 -7.51 -4.73 -5.12
N ALA A 46 -6.61 -5.68 -4.93
CA ALA A 46 -6.91 -7.09 -5.13
C ALA A 46 -7.70 -7.62 -3.92
N ARG A 47 -8.59 -8.58 -4.15
CA ARG A 47 -9.21 -9.31 -3.05
C ARG A 47 -8.16 -10.23 -2.41
N VAL A 48 -7.83 -9.97 -1.16
CA VAL A 48 -6.88 -10.77 -0.38
C VAL A 48 -7.57 -11.47 0.79
N ALA A 49 -6.98 -12.57 1.26
CA ALA A 49 -7.50 -13.31 2.42
C ALA A 49 -7.00 -12.75 3.76
N GLN A 50 -5.96 -11.92 3.74
CA GLN A 50 -5.28 -11.45 4.93
C GLN A 50 -5.08 -9.93 4.90
N ALA A 51 -5.54 -9.28 5.96
CA ALA A 51 -5.28 -7.87 6.24
C ALA A 51 -3.79 -7.64 6.54
N ALA A 52 -3.29 -6.48 6.13
CA ALA A 52 -1.95 -6.01 6.48
C ALA A 52 -2.07 -4.82 7.43
N ASP A 53 -1.60 -4.96 8.67
CA ASP A 53 -1.51 -3.83 9.58
C ASP A 53 -0.56 -2.75 9.02
N PRO A 54 -0.66 -1.49 9.46
CA PRO A 54 0.07 -0.39 8.83
C PRO A 54 1.59 -0.57 8.86
N SER A 55 2.16 -1.13 9.94
CA SER A 55 3.61 -1.37 10.03
C SER A 55 4.05 -2.43 9.02
N HIS A 56 3.31 -3.52 8.92
CA HIS A 56 3.59 -4.57 7.92
C HIS A 56 3.43 -4.05 6.49
N ALA A 57 2.34 -3.32 6.22
CA ALA A 57 2.07 -2.73 4.92
C ALA A 57 3.15 -1.71 4.51
N ALA A 58 3.68 -0.92 5.44
CA ALA A 58 4.79 -0.01 5.18
C ALA A 58 6.07 -0.75 4.75
N ALA A 59 6.39 -1.86 5.42
CA ALA A 59 7.55 -2.68 5.04
C ALA A 59 7.40 -3.29 3.64
N LEU A 60 6.20 -3.78 3.29
CA LEU A 60 5.90 -4.27 1.95
C LEU A 60 6.02 -3.17 0.88
N ALA A 61 5.49 -1.97 1.17
CA ALA A 61 5.61 -0.81 0.29
C ALA A 61 7.08 -0.45 0.01
N LEU A 62 7.94 -0.48 1.03
CA LEU A 62 9.39 -0.22 0.88
C LEU A 62 10.10 -1.31 0.07
N GLY A 63 9.69 -2.58 0.21
CA GLY A 63 10.21 -3.67 -0.61
C GLY A 63 9.87 -3.50 -2.10
N LEU A 64 8.63 -3.12 -2.40
CA LEU A 64 8.21 -2.83 -3.78
C LEU A 64 8.89 -1.57 -4.32
N TYR A 65 9.09 -0.54 -3.49
CA TYR A 65 9.82 0.67 -3.86
C TYR A 65 11.22 0.33 -4.37
N ASP A 66 11.97 -0.51 -3.65
CA ASP A 66 13.31 -0.93 -4.04
C ASP A 66 13.31 -1.69 -5.38
N THR A 67 12.31 -2.55 -5.62
CA THR A 67 12.10 -3.20 -6.92
C THR A 67 11.88 -2.17 -8.03
N CYS A 68 10.97 -1.21 -7.85
CA CYS A 68 10.69 -0.17 -8.84
C CYS A 68 11.92 0.71 -9.14
N VAL A 69 12.71 1.05 -8.12
CA VAL A 69 13.97 1.79 -8.32
C VAL A 69 14.94 0.99 -9.18
N LYS A 70 15.11 -0.31 -8.90
CA LYS A 70 16.01 -1.20 -9.65
C LYS A 70 15.58 -1.39 -11.11
N THR A 71 14.27 -1.36 -11.38
CA THR A 71 13.72 -1.48 -12.73
C THR A 71 13.53 -0.14 -13.44
N HIS A 72 13.95 0.97 -12.83
CA HIS A 72 13.76 2.35 -13.31
C HIS A 72 12.30 2.79 -13.48
N ASP A 73 11.37 2.14 -12.77
CA ASP A 73 9.98 2.55 -12.67
C ASP A 73 9.82 3.65 -11.59
N LEU A 74 10.21 4.86 -11.95
CA LEU A 74 10.26 5.98 -11.02
C LEU A 74 8.86 6.49 -10.61
N GLU A 75 7.83 6.22 -11.40
CA GLU A 75 6.46 6.62 -11.09
C GLU A 75 5.92 5.80 -9.93
N HIS A 76 5.97 4.47 -10.04
CA HIS A 76 5.53 3.59 -8.96
C HIS A 76 6.46 3.67 -7.74
N ALA A 77 7.76 3.90 -7.93
CA ALA A 77 8.66 4.14 -6.81
C ALA A 77 8.23 5.37 -5.97
N ARG A 78 7.87 6.49 -6.61
CA ARG A 78 7.40 7.68 -5.88
C ARG A 78 6.10 7.44 -5.14
N LEU A 79 5.16 6.74 -5.77
CA LEU A 79 3.91 6.34 -5.15
C LEU A 79 4.15 5.50 -3.89
N LEU A 80 4.96 4.44 -4.01
CA LEU A 80 5.24 3.49 -2.94
C LEU A 80 5.99 4.14 -1.76
N ASN A 81 6.89 5.08 -2.03
CA ASN A 81 7.53 5.87 -0.98
C ASN A 81 6.52 6.72 -0.19
N ARG A 82 5.55 7.34 -0.88
CA ARG A 82 4.50 8.13 -0.22
C ARG A 82 3.55 7.24 0.59
N VAL A 83 3.16 6.10 0.03
CA VAL A 83 2.37 5.08 0.73
C VAL A 83 3.08 4.62 2.01
N ALA A 84 4.37 4.29 1.92
CA ALA A 84 5.17 3.87 3.08
C ALA A 84 5.22 4.95 4.17
N ALA A 85 5.37 6.22 3.79
CA ALA A 85 5.35 7.34 4.73
C ALA A 85 4.01 7.46 5.48
N GLU A 86 2.89 7.43 4.74
CA GLU A 86 1.55 7.49 5.35
C GLU A 86 1.32 6.32 6.31
N LEU A 87 1.72 5.11 5.93
CA LEU A 87 1.56 3.91 6.75
C LEU A 87 2.48 3.91 7.98
N THR A 88 3.67 4.51 7.89
CA THR A 88 4.60 4.67 9.02
C THR A 88 4.08 5.67 10.04
N GLU A 89 3.45 6.76 9.58
CA GLU A 89 2.77 7.73 10.47
C GLU A 89 1.47 7.18 11.06
N ALA A 90 0.97 6.07 10.51
CA ALA A 90 -0.17 5.34 11.02
C ALA A 90 0.19 4.30 12.08
N VAL A 91 1.41 4.29 12.63
CA VAL A 91 1.87 3.30 13.65
C VAL A 91 1.64 3.82 15.07
#